data_AF-A0A976GY19-F1
#
_entry.id   AF-A0A976GY19-F1
#
_cell.length_a   1.000
_cell.length_b   1.000
_cell.length_c   1.000
_cell.angle_alpha   90.00
_cell.angle_beta   90.00
_cell.angle_gamma   90.00
#
_symmetry.space_group_name_H-M   'P 1'
#
loop_
_entity.id
_entity.type
_entity.pdbx_description
1 polymer ?
#
loop_
_entity_poly.entity_id
_entity_poly.type
_entity_poly.pdbx_seq_one_letter_code
_entity_poly.pdbx_strand_id
1 'polypeptide(L)'
;MAMNNSYKLEIGLEKLSFDIYAEPPEDPLGEFSDFEMGLRRFFFEYNHVVVWKIGSEKIQVFLEPDICLIWDRLPFQIAELSQGKKIEITFAESCCITIKLVPAGNKINCTLIKFGSSYWEKQFECDRAQVLDALRGFLTEVMQLAVDKGFITASEKDEFISPAFASSTDAAVLSK
;
A
#
# COMPACT_ATOMS: atom_id res chain seq x y z
N MET A 1 -20.60 -29.34 -5.04
CA MET A 1 -19.26 -28.72 -5.03
C MET A 1 -19.48 -27.22 -5.03
N ALA A 2 -19.33 -26.55 -3.89
CA ALA A 2 -19.43 -25.09 -3.84
C ALA A 2 -18.18 -24.52 -4.53
N MET A 3 -18.35 -23.77 -5.61
CA MET A 3 -17.29 -22.94 -6.13
C MET A 3 -17.00 -21.88 -5.07
N ASN A 4 -15.94 -22.09 -4.28
CA ASN A 4 -15.38 -21.05 -3.42
C ASN A 4 -14.72 -19.99 -4.32
N ASN A 5 -15.53 -19.17 -4.98
CA ASN A 5 -15.04 -18.05 -5.77
C ASN A 5 -14.60 -16.95 -4.81
N SER A 6 -13.39 -17.07 -4.27
CA SER A 6 -12.73 -15.93 -3.63
C SER A 6 -12.29 -14.94 -4.69
N TYR A 7 -12.56 -13.67 -4.44
CA TYR A 7 -12.07 -12.58 -5.26
C TYR A 7 -10.55 -12.44 -5.10
N LYS A 8 -9.91 -11.93 -6.15
CA LYS A 8 -8.50 -11.55 -6.13
C LYS A 8 -8.38 -10.06 -5.87
N LEU A 9 -7.40 -9.70 -5.04
CA LEU A 9 -6.90 -8.33 -4.93
C LEU A 9 -5.70 -8.19 -5.87
N GLU A 10 -5.76 -7.28 -6.82
CA GLU A 10 -4.62 -6.96 -7.68
C GLU A 10 -4.25 -5.50 -7.50
N ILE A 11 -2.96 -5.22 -7.42
CA ILE A 11 -2.41 -3.87 -7.32
C ILE A 11 -1.37 -3.73 -8.42
N GLY A 12 -1.43 -2.65 -9.20
CA GLY A 12 -0.48 -2.41 -10.28
C GLY A 12 -0.18 -0.94 -10.48
N LEU A 13 0.95 -0.67 -11.13
CA LEU A 13 1.42 0.67 -11.47
C LEU A 13 1.14 0.97 -12.95
N GLU A 14 0.50 2.10 -13.21
CA GLU A 14 0.31 2.66 -14.56
C GLU A 14 1.01 4.03 -14.61
N LYS A 15 1.73 4.34 -15.71
CA LYS A 15 2.36 5.65 -15.88
C LYS A 15 1.30 6.75 -15.98
N LEU A 16 1.63 7.94 -15.48
CA LEU A 16 0.85 9.13 -15.75
C LEU A 16 0.82 9.44 -17.25
N SER A 17 -0.33 9.92 -17.70
CA SER A 17 -0.54 10.41 -19.07
C SER A 17 -0.42 11.92 -19.20
N PHE A 18 -0.09 12.62 -18.11
CA PHE A 18 0.00 14.07 -18.03
C PHE A 18 1.17 14.49 -17.14
N ASP A 19 1.65 15.71 -17.36
CA ASP A 19 2.78 16.27 -16.63
C ASP A 19 2.35 16.87 -15.29
N ILE A 20 3.23 16.78 -14.29
CA ILE A 20 3.07 17.42 -12.99
C ILE A 20 3.71 18.81 -13.06
N TYR A 21 2.90 19.86 -12.89
CA TYR A 21 3.33 21.26 -12.90
C TYR A 21 3.46 21.83 -11.48
N ALA A 22 4.04 21.05 -10.58
CA ALA A 22 4.34 21.46 -9.21
C ALA A 22 5.86 21.47 -8.99
N GLU A 23 6.32 22.14 -7.94
CA GLU A 23 7.73 22.06 -7.52
C GLU A 23 7.96 20.79 -6.69
N PRO A 24 9.13 20.15 -6.80
CA PRO A 24 9.48 19.00 -5.97
C PRO A 24 9.45 19.33 -4.47
N PRO A 25 9.20 18.35 -3.60
CA PRO A 25 9.21 18.56 -2.17
C PRO A 25 10.62 18.97 -1.68
N GLU A 26 10.64 20.02 -0.85
CA GLU A 26 11.82 20.50 -0.14
C GLU A 26 11.70 20.24 1.37
N ASP A 27 12.83 20.19 2.06
CA ASP A 27 12.91 20.12 3.53
C ASP A 27 13.86 21.21 4.06
N PRO A 28 13.40 22.47 4.07
CA PRO A 28 14.24 23.59 4.51
C PRO A 28 14.53 23.54 6.02
N LEU A 29 13.75 22.78 6.80
CA LEU A 29 13.92 22.66 8.25
C LEU A 29 14.77 21.45 8.65
N GLY A 30 15.03 20.51 7.73
CA GLY A 30 15.80 19.31 7.99
C GLY A 30 15.08 18.34 8.93
N GLU A 31 13.75 18.26 8.83
CA GLU A 31 12.91 17.41 9.67
C GLU A 31 12.92 15.94 9.21
N PHE A 32 13.26 15.70 7.94
CA PHE A 32 13.27 14.39 7.33
C PHE A 32 14.70 13.87 7.17
N SER A 33 14.85 12.57 7.34
CA SER A 33 16.06 11.85 6.95
C SER A 33 16.26 11.87 5.43
N ASP A 34 17.49 11.61 4.99
CA ASP A 34 17.81 11.47 3.56
C ASP A 34 16.95 10.40 2.87
N PHE A 35 16.65 9.31 3.58
CA PHE A 35 15.76 8.25 3.12
C PHE A 35 14.33 8.76 2.89
N GLU A 36 13.74 9.43 3.89
CA GLU A 36 12.38 9.97 3.81
C GLU A 36 12.27 11.01 2.69
N MET A 37 13.27 11.89 2.56
CA MET A 37 13.31 12.86 1.47
C MET A 37 13.50 12.21 0.10
N GLY A 38 14.31 11.16 0.02
CA GLY A 38 14.48 10.35 -1.19
C GLY A 38 13.15 9.78 -1.65
N LEU A 39 12.39 9.15 -0.75
CA LEU A 39 11.08 8.59 -1.06
C LEU A 39 10.04 9.65 -1.43
N ARG A 40 9.98 10.78 -0.71
CA ARG A 40 9.06 11.88 -1.04
C ARG A 40 9.31 12.41 -2.45
N ARG A 41 10.58 12.66 -2.80
CA ARG A 41 10.95 13.08 -4.16
C ARG A 41 10.63 12.01 -5.19
N PHE A 42 10.84 10.73 -4.87
CA PHE A 42 10.47 9.63 -5.76
C PHE A 42 8.96 9.61 -6.05
N PHE A 43 8.10 9.68 -5.03
CA PHE A 43 6.65 9.69 -5.23
C PHE A 43 6.18 10.89 -6.05
N PHE A 44 6.84 12.03 -5.90
CA PHE A 44 6.58 13.23 -6.67
C PHE A 44 7.04 13.13 -8.13
N GLU A 45 8.34 12.88 -8.35
CA GLU A 45 8.97 12.90 -9.68
C GLU A 45 8.62 11.68 -10.53
N TYR A 46 8.41 10.54 -9.89
CA TYR A 46 7.99 9.28 -10.50
C TYR A 46 6.58 8.92 -10.07
N ASN A 47 5.69 9.90 -10.00
CA ASN A 47 4.31 9.65 -9.67
C ASN A 47 3.68 8.69 -10.70
N HIS A 48 2.99 7.67 -10.21
CA HIS A 48 2.28 6.67 -11.01
C HIS A 48 0.85 6.57 -10.51
N VAL A 49 -0.06 6.20 -11.42
CA VAL A 49 -1.38 5.74 -11.01
C VAL A 49 -1.21 4.36 -10.40
N VAL A 50 -1.64 4.22 -9.15
CA VAL A 50 -1.76 2.93 -8.49
C VAL A 50 -3.19 2.43 -8.64
N VAL A 51 -3.31 1.30 -9.32
CA VAL A 51 -4.59 0.68 -9.64
C VAL A 51 -4.83 -0.49 -8.71
N TRP A 52 -5.87 -0.38 -7.88
CA TRP A 52 -6.36 -1.46 -7.05
C TRP A 52 -7.59 -2.10 -7.71
N LYS A 53 -7.60 -3.41 -7.86
CA LYS A 53 -8.72 -4.17 -8.42
C LYS A 53 -9.19 -5.24 -7.44
N ILE A 54 -10.49 -5.30 -7.23
CA ILE A 54 -11.14 -6.34 -6.43
C ILE A 54 -12.55 -6.61 -6.97
N GLY A 55 -12.79 -7.85 -7.40
CA GLY A 55 -14.02 -8.20 -8.11
C GLY A 55 -14.21 -7.36 -9.36
N SER A 56 -15.35 -6.68 -9.50
CA SER A 56 -15.63 -5.74 -10.60
C SER A 56 -15.12 -4.32 -10.36
N GLU A 57 -14.59 -4.03 -9.17
CA GLU A 57 -14.21 -2.68 -8.78
C GLU A 57 -12.77 -2.38 -9.19
N LYS A 58 -12.57 -1.19 -9.75
CA LYS A 58 -11.27 -0.60 -10.06
C LYS A 58 -11.16 0.73 -9.32
N ILE A 59 -10.18 0.87 -8.45
CA ILE A 59 -9.85 2.11 -7.75
C ILE A 59 -8.54 2.61 -8.32
N GLN A 60 -8.48 3.91 -8.62
CA GLN A 60 -7.28 4.59 -9.09
C GLN A 60 -6.91 5.64 -8.06
N VAL A 61 -5.67 5.55 -7.57
CA VAL A 61 -5.02 6.53 -6.69
C VAL A 61 -3.64 6.84 -7.24
N PHE A 62 -2.89 7.72 -6.59
CA PHE A 62 -1.57 8.13 -7.07
C PHE A 62 -0.50 7.91 -6.01
N LEU A 63 0.75 7.73 -6.45
CA LEU A 63 1.87 7.65 -5.51
C LEU A 63 1.94 8.91 -4.64
N GLU A 64 1.78 10.07 -5.27
CA GLU A 64 1.54 11.37 -4.63
C GLU A 64 0.15 11.87 -5.08
N PRO A 65 -0.80 12.18 -4.18
CA PRO A 65 -0.62 12.31 -2.72
C PRO A 65 -1.09 11.10 -1.89
N ASP A 66 -1.79 10.11 -2.43
CA ASP A 66 -2.44 9.11 -1.56
C ASP A 66 -1.48 8.09 -0.94
N ILE A 67 -0.60 7.50 -1.74
CA ILE A 67 0.26 6.41 -1.27
C ILE A 67 1.34 6.95 -0.34
N CYS A 68 1.91 8.13 -0.62
CA CYS A 68 2.91 8.76 0.23
C CYS A 68 2.40 8.96 1.67
N LEU A 69 1.11 9.26 1.85
CA LEU A 69 0.49 9.48 3.16
C LEU A 69 0.34 8.21 4.00
N ILE A 70 0.30 7.02 3.37
CA ILE A 70 0.15 5.74 4.08
C ILE A 70 1.44 4.92 4.12
N TRP A 71 2.48 5.34 3.38
CA TRP A 71 3.63 4.52 3.06
C TRP A 71 4.36 4.00 4.29
N ASP A 72 4.63 4.88 5.25
CA ASP A 72 5.40 4.55 6.47
C ASP A 72 4.71 3.48 7.33
N ARG A 73 3.38 3.42 7.29
CA ARG A 73 2.59 2.45 8.06
C ARG A 73 2.35 1.15 7.31
N LEU A 74 2.41 1.18 5.99
CA LEU A 74 1.99 0.04 5.15
C LEU A 74 2.77 -1.26 5.45
N PRO A 75 4.11 -1.28 5.61
CA PRO A 75 4.83 -2.50 5.96
C PRO A 75 4.34 -3.13 7.27
N PHE A 76 4.13 -2.30 8.29
CA PHE A 76 3.63 -2.74 9.59
C PHE A 76 2.17 -3.21 9.51
N GLN A 77 1.32 -2.53 8.75
CA GLN A 77 -0.07 -2.97 8.53
C GLN A 77 -0.13 -4.33 7.82
N ILE A 78 0.73 -4.57 6.83
CA ILE A 78 0.85 -5.90 6.19
C ILE A 78 1.24 -6.96 7.21
N ALA A 79 2.19 -6.66 8.10
CA ALA A 79 2.59 -7.55 9.19
C ALA A 79 1.42 -7.84 10.14
N GLU A 80 0.69 -6.81 10.57
CA GLU A 80 -0.49 -6.92 11.42
C GLU A 80 -1.57 -7.81 10.78
N LEU A 81 -1.85 -7.61 9.49
CA LEU A 81 -2.79 -8.42 8.73
C LEU A 81 -2.34 -9.90 8.64
N SER A 82 -1.05 -10.13 8.45
CA SER A 82 -0.46 -11.47 8.47
C SER A 82 -0.56 -12.16 9.83
N GLN A 83 -0.68 -11.39 10.92
CA GLN A 83 -0.87 -11.88 12.29
C GLN A 83 -2.35 -12.02 12.68
N GLY A 84 -3.28 -11.75 11.77
CA GLY A 84 -4.72 -11.91 12.02
C GLY A 84 -5.40 -10.66 12.57
N LYS A 85 -4.71 -9.51 12.58
CA LYS A 85 -5.32 -8.22 12.94
C LYS A 85 -6.00 -7.61 11.72
N LYS A 86 -7.05 -6.82 11.96
CA LYS A 86 -7.67 -6.01 10.91
C LYS A 86 -6.79 -4.81 10.58
N ILE A 87 -6.82 -4.37 9.32
CA ILE A 87 -6.22 -3.09 8.90
C ILE A 87 -7.20 -2.27 8.09
N GLU A 88 -6.97 -0.95 8.08
CA GLU A 88 -7.73 0.00 7.28
C GLU A 88 -6.75 0.89 6.51
N ILE A 89 -6.99 1.05 5.21
CA ILE A 89 -6.20 1.89 4.30
C ILE A 89 -7.16 2.92 3.70
N THR A 90 -6.85 4.20 3.84
CA THR A 90 -7.74 5.28 3.40
C THR A 90 -7.03 6.16 2.37
N PHE A 91 -7.69 6.32 1.22
CA PHE A 91 -7.29 7.19 0.12
C PHE A 91 -8.23 8.40 0.10
N ALA A 92 -7.93 9.39 0.95
CA ALA A 92 -8.80 10.55 1.15
C ALA A 92 -8.65 11.61 0.06
N GLU A 93 -7.47 11.74 -0.52
CA GLU A 93 -7.13 12.84 -1.44
C GLU A 93 -7.72 12.61 -2.84
N SER A 94 -7.55 11.41 -3.41
CA SER A 94 -7.98 11.18 -4.79
C SER A 94 -9.40 10.67 -4.97
N CYS A 95 -9.89 9.82 -4.07
CA CYS A 95 -11.14 9.08 -4.35
C CYS A 95 -12.11 8.93 -3.18
N CYS A 96 -11.73 9.37 -1.97
CA CYS A 96 -12.48 9.21 -0.74
C CYS A 96 -12.92 7.76 -0.51
N ILE A 97 -11.96 6.84 -0.53
CA ILE A 97 -12.22 5.40 -0.31
C ILE A 97 -11.41 4.88 0.87
N THR A 98 -12.05 4.10 1.73
CA THR A 98 -11.40 3.27 2.74
C THR A 98 -11.54 1.79 2.37
N ILE A 99 -10.42 1.07 2.39
CA ILE A 99 -10.34 -0.38 2.26
C ILE A 99 -10.12 -0.97 3.65
N LYS A 100 -11.07 -1.77 4.14
CA LYS A 100 -10.95 -2.51 5.40
C LYS A 100 -10.69 -3.97 5.12
N LEU A 101 -9.62 -4.51 5.68
CA LEU A 101 -9.23 -5.92 5.51
C LEU A 101 -9.32 -6.61 6.87
N VAL A 102 -10.23 -7.58 6.99
CA VAL A 102 -10.49 -8.32 8.24
C VAL A 102 -10.20 -9.81 8.03
N PRO A 103 -9.17 -10.37 8.68
CA PRO A 103 -8.87 -11.80 8.62
C PRO A 103 -10.03 -12.67 9.13
N ALA A 104 -10.35 -13.73 8.39
CA ALA A 104 -11.33 -14.75 8.71
C ALA A 104 -10.76 -16.14 8.35
N GLY A 105 -9.89 -16.68 9.21
CA GLY A 105 -9.16 -17.91 8.94
C GLY A 105 -8.20 -17.77 7.76
N ASN A 106 -8.44 -18.54 6.69
CA ASN A 106 -7.67 -18.49 5.43
C ASN A 106 -8.24 -17.47 4.43
N LYS A 107 -9.25 -16.70 4.83
CA LYS A 107 -9.86 -15.65 4.02
C LYS A 107 -9.62 -14.28 4.63
N ILE A 108 -9.80 -13.24 3.83
CA ILE A 108 -9.91 -11.85 4.25
C ILE A 108 -11.25 -11.32 3.75
N ASN A 109 -12.06 -10.82 4.68
CA ASN A 109 -13.22 -10.01 4.35
C ASN A 109 -12.72 -8.60 4.03
N CYS A 110 -12.83 -8.23 2.76
CA CYS A 110 -12.49 -6.91 2.27
C CYS A 110 -13.77 -6.08 2.14
N THR A 111 -13.79 -4.93 2.80
CA THR A 111 -14.87 -3.95 2.67
C THR A 111 -14.32 -2.69 2.02
N LEU A 112 -14.87 -2.33 0.87
CA LEU A 112 -14.65 -1.05 0.22
C LEU A 112 -15.74 -0.07 0.65
N ILE A 113 -15.35 1.07 1.20
CA ILE A 113 -16.26 2.13 1.64
C ILE A 113 -15.91 3.40 0.88
N LYS A 114 -16.83 3.91 0.06
CA LYS A 114 -16.72 5.26 -0.48
C LYS A 114 -17.43 6.25 0.45
N PHE A 115 -16.79 7.38 0.70
CA PHE A 115 -17.33 8.48 1.50
C PHE A 115 -17.24 9.81 0.75
N GLY A 116 -17.71 10.90 1.36
CA GLY A 116 -17.74 12.24 0.76
C GLY A 116 -19.05 12.50 0.01
N SER A 117 -18.97 12.78 -1.29
CA SER A 117 -20.12 13.18 -2.12
C SER A 117 -21.18 12.08 -2.29
N SER A 118 -20.80 10.82 -2.10
CA SER A 118 -21.68 9.67 -2.14
C SER A 118 -21.19 8.60 -1.18
N TYR A 119 -22.11 7.94 -0.48
CA TYR A 119 -21.77 6.80 0.38
C TYR A 119 -22.17 5.49 -0.28
N TRP A 120 -21.23 4.55 -0.36
CA TRP A 120 -21.54 3.15 -0.65
C TRP A 120 -20.54 2.22 0.00
N GLU A 121 -20.98 0.99 0.24
CA GLU A 121 -20.17 -0.08 0.80
C GLU A 121 -20.29 -1.34 -0.07
N LYS A 122 -19.16 -1.99 -0.37
CA LYS A 122 -19.10 -3.27 -1.08
C LYS A 122 -18.20 -4.23 -0.32
N GLN A 123 -18.62 -5.49 -0.25
CA GLN A 123 -17.91 -6.53 0.50
C GLN A 123 -17.47 -7.67 -0.42
N PHE A 124 -16.26 -8.16 -0.19
CA PHE A 124 -15.64 -9.23 -0.96
C PHE A 124 -14.94 -10.19 -0.02
N GLU A 125 -15.06 -11.50 -0.29
CA GLU A 125 -14.24 -12.50 0.36
C GLU A 125 -13.03 -12.84 -0.52
N CYS A 126 -11.83 -12.61 0.00
CA CYS A 126 -10.58 -12.83 -0.72
C CYS A 126 -9.76 -13.95 -0.06
N ASP A 127 -8.91 -14.60 -0.84
CA ASP A 127 -7.92 -15.51 -0.28
C ASP A 127 -6.85 -14.74 0.51
N ARG A 128 -6.55 -15.18 1.72
CA ARG A 128 -5.64 -14.46 2.62
C ARG A 128 -4.20 -14.43 2.10
N ALA A 129 -3.70 -15.55 1.60
CA ALA A 129 -2.33 -15.62 1.08
C ALA A 129 -2.20 -14.72 -0.15
N GLN A 130 -3.17 -14.80 -1.06
CA GLN A 130 -3.21 -13.96 -2.26
C GLN A 130 -3.22 -12.46 -1.95
N VAL A 131 -3.99 -12.01 -0.97
CA VAL A 131 -4.04 -10.59 -0.56
C VAL A 131 -2.70 -10.13 0.04
N LEU A 132 -2.09 -10.94 0.90
CA LEU A 132 -0.79 -10.62 1.49
C LEU A 132 0.30 -10.55 0.40
N ASP A 133 0.28 -11.47 -0.55
CA ASP A 133 1.22 -11.50 -1.68
C ASP A 133 1.04 -10.27 -2.58
N ALA A 134 -0.21 -9.84 -2.84
CA ALA A 134 -0.48 -8.64 -3.61
C ALA A 134 0.04 -7.37 -2.92
N LEU A 135 -0.20 -7.22 -1.62
CA LEU A 135 0.29 -6.07 -0.85
C LEU A 135 1.82 -6.02 -0.75
N ARG A 136 2.45 -7.18 -0.49
CA ARG A 136 3.92 -7.31 -0.44
C ARG A 136 4.54 -7.06 -1.80
N GLY A 137 3.96 -7.63 -2.85
CA GLY A 137 4.40 -7.43 -4.23
C GLY A 137 4.39 -5.96 -4.60
N PHE A 138 3.30 -5.25 -4.32
CA PHE A 138 3.21 -3.81 -4.52
C PHE A 138 4.27 -3.03 -3.73
N LEU A 139 4.42 -3.31 -2.44
CA LEU A 139 5.45 -2.68 -1.61
C LEU A 139 6.86 -2.86 -2.18
N THR A 140 7.20 -4.11 -2.57
CA THR A 140 8.50 -4.42 -3.17
C THR A 140 8.69 -3.77 -4.52
N GLU A 141 7.67 -3.76 -5.39
CA GLU A 141 7.75 -3.17 -6.73
C GLU A 141 8.04 -1.67 -6.68
N VAL A 142 7.29 -0.93 -5.85
CA VAL A 142 7.47 0.52 -5.69
C VAL A 142 8.85 0.85 -5.11
N MET A 143 9.26 0.14 -4.05
CA MET A 143 10.57 0.40 -3.44
C MET A 143 11.72 0.01 -4.37
N GLN A 144 11.59 -1.07 -5.14
CA GLN A 144 12.59 -1.44 -6.13
C GLN A 144 12.69 -0.36 -7.22
N LEU A 145 11.57 0.20 -7.66
CA LEU A 145 11.58 1.31 -8.62
C LEU A 145 12.31 2.54 -8.04
N ALA A 146 12.12 2.86 -6.76
CA ALA A 146 12.85 3.95 -6.10
C ALA A 146 14.37 3.70 -6.05
N VAL A 147 14.79 2.45 -5.81
CA VAL A 147 16.20 2.03 -5.88
C VAL A 147 16.74 2.16 -7.30
N ASP A 148 16.02 1.64 -8.30
CA ASP A 148 16.44 1.65 -9.70
C ASP A 148 16.58 3.07 -10.26
N LYS A 149 15.84 4.03 -9.69
CA LYS A 149 15.92 5.45 -10.01
C LYS A 149 16.92 6.23 -9.16
N GLY A 150 17.56 5.58 -8.19
CA GLY A 150 18.62 6.18 -7.37
C GLY A 150 18.12 7.14 -6.30
N PHE A 151 16.84 7.09 -5.92
CA PHE A 151 16.32 7.91 -4.82
C PHE A 151 16.66 7.34 -3.45
N ILE A 152 16.80 6.02 -3.37
CA ILE A 152 17.17 5.29 -2.16
C ILE A 152 18.15 4.17 -2.52
N THR A 153 18.82 3.63 -1.52
CA THR A 153 19.71 2.48 -1.65
C THR A 153 18.96 1.16 -1.46
N ALA A 154 19.57 0.06 -1.92
CA ALA A 154 19.03 -1.27 -1.69
C ALA A 154 18.94 -1.63 -0.19
N SER A 155 19.89 -1.16 0.63
CA SER A 155 19.89 -1.40 2.08
C SER A 155 18.71 -0.71 2.75
N GLU A 156 18.44 0.55 2.41
CA GLU A 156 17.30 1.30 2.94
C GLU A 156 15.98 0.65 2.54
N LYS A 157 15.86 0.17 1.29
CA LYS A 157 14.71 -0.64 0.87
C LYS A 157 14.53 -1.86 1.77
N ASP A 158 15.57 -2.67 1.93
CA ASP A 158 15.49 -3.94 2.64
C ASP A 158 15.12 -3.72 4.12
N GLU A 159 15.70 -2.71 4.75
CA GLU A 159 15.35 -2.29 6.11
C GLU A 159 13.88 -1.87 6.20
N PHE A 160 13.43 -0.99 5.31
CA PHE A 160 12.08 -0.43 5.33
C PHE A 160 10.98 -1.48 5.10
N ILE A 161 11.17 -2.39 4.14
CA ILE A 161 10.13 -3.39 3.82
C ILE A 161 10.14 -4.58 4.77
N SER A 162 11.23 -4.80 5.52
CA SER A 162 11.41 -5.96 6.39
C SER A 162 10.21 -6.28 7.31
N PRO A 163 9.50 -5.29 7.91
CA PRO A 163 8.38 -5.61 8.79
C PRO A 163 7.25 -6.37 8.09
N ALA A 164 7.00 -6.10 6.80
CA ALA A 164 5.94 -6.75 6.02
C ALA A 164 6.13 -8.27 5.84
N PHE A 165 7.38 -8.73 6.00
CA PHE A 165 7.79 -10.12 5.80
C PHE A 165 8.17 -10.83 7.11
N ALA A 166 8.12 -10.12 8.24
CA ALA A 166 8.42 -10.71 9.54
C ALA A 166 7.42 -11.83 9.85
N SER A 167 7.95 -13.00 10.25
CA SER A 167 7.12 -14.12 10.65
C SER A 167 6.53 -13.89 12.05
N SER A 168 5.43 -14.56 12.39
CA SER A 168 4.84 -14.49 13.74
C SER A 168 5.82 -14.90 14.86
N THR A 169 6.89 -15.60 14.51
CA THR A 169 7.97 -16.00 15.43
C THR A 169 8.96 -14.86 15.74
N ASP A 170 9.10 -13.86 14.88
CA ASP A 170 10.08 -12.77 15.05
C ASP A 170 9.55 -11.63 15.95
N ALA A 171 8.21 -11.46 16.02
CA ALA A 171 7.58 -10.44 16.87
C ALA A 171 7.76 -10.70 18.39
N ALA A 172 7.99 -11.96 18.79
CA ALA A 172 8.26 -12.31 20.18
C ALA A 172 9.69 -11.93 20.63
N VAL A 173 10.61 -11.70 19.67
CA VAL A 173 12.01 -11.35 19.94
C VAL A 173 12.19 -9.83 20.03
N LEU A 174 11.40 -9.05 19.28
CA LEU A 174 11.43 -7.58 19.32
C LEU A 174 10.63 -6.96 20.49
N SER A 175 9.99 -7.78 21.32
CA SER A 175 9.24 -7.35 22.52
C SER A 175 10.00 -7.58 23.82
N LYS A 176 11.34 -7.73 23.78
CA LYS A 176 12.21 -7.92 24.95
C LYS A 176 13.30 -6.87 25.03
#